data_AF-A0A9D9DVV8-F1
#
_entry.id   AF-A0A9D9DVV8-F1
#
_cell.length_a   1.000
_cell.length_b   1.000
_cell.length_c   1.000
_cell.angle_alpha   90.00
_cell.angle_beta   90.00
_cell.angle_gamma   90.00
#
_symmetry.space_group_name_H-M   'P 1'
#
loop_
_entity.id
_entity.type
_entity.pdbx_description
1 polymer ?
#
loop_
_entity_poly.entity_id
_entity_poly.type
_entity_poly.pdbx_seq_one_letter_code
_entity_poly.pdbx_strand_id
1 'polypeptide(L)'
;MSGRRIKIAFMDAAREFVSSLPEKAQKKMTYNLLKVEGGEIDKEIFKKLENSEIWEFRTLFSGICYRLFAFWDTEIEALVVATHGIKKKTQKTPKREIEKAEKLRKEYFNDKNK
;
A
#
# COMPACT_ATOMS: atom_id res chain seq x y z
N MET A 1 18.15 -17.57 6.89
CA MET A 1 17.98 -16.20 7.42
C MET A 1 16.51 -15.99 7.74
N SER A 2 16.16 -15.95 9.03
CA SER A 2 14.76 -15.73 9.47
C SER A 2 14.45 -14.24 9.37
N GLY A 3 14.16 -13.75 8.16
CA GLY A 3 13.67 -12.40 7.96
C GLY A 3 12.30 -12.22 8.61
N ARG A 4 12.09 -11.11 9.33
CA ARG A 4 10.77 -10.73 9.87
C ARG A 4 9.76 -10.74 8.71
N ARG A 5 8.75 -11.62 8.79
CA ARG A 5 7.69 -11.67 7.79
C ARG A 5 6.77 -10.47 8.00
N ILE A 6 6.76 -9.55 7.03
CA ILE A 6 5.80 -8.46 7.01
C ILE A 6 4.45 -9.06 6.60
N LYS A 7 3.39 -8.71 7.32
CA LYS A 7 2.02 -9.08 6.95
C LYS A 7 1.34 -7.89 6.29
N ILE A 8 0.58 -8.12 5.23
CA ILE A 8 -0.20 -7.07 4.57
C ILE A 8 -1.70 -7.35 4.74
N ALA A 9 -2.40 -6.48 5.45
CA ALA A 9 -3.86 -6.48 5.53
C ALA A 9 -4.46 -5.51 4.50
N PHE A 10 -5.68 -5.78 4.06
CA PHE A 10 -6.39 -4.97 3.07
C PHE A 10 -7.73 -4.50 3.64
N MET A 11 -7.96 -3.20 3.58
CA MET A 11 -9.32 -2.63 3.66
C MET A 11 -10.09 -2.98 2.38
N ASP A 12 -11.43 -2.89 2.43
CA ASP A 12 -12.27 -3.31 1.31
C ASP A 12 -11.98 -2.56 0.02
N ALA A 13 -11.81 -1.23 0.08
CA ALA A 13 -11.46 -0.43 -1.09
C ALA A 13 -10.11 -0.83 -1.73
N ALA A 14 -9.14 -1.28 -0.92
CA ALA A 14 -7.89 -1.84 -1.43
C ALA A 14 -8.10 -3.19 -2.12
N ARG A 15 -8.91 -4.08 -1.51
CA ARG A 15 -9.22 -5.41 -2.07
C ARG A 15 -9.99 -5.31 -3.38
N GLU A 16 -10.98 -4.42 -3.44
CA GLU A 16 -11.74 -4.11 -4.66
C GLU A 16 -10.83 -3.54 -5.75
N PHE A 17 -9.96 -2.59 -5.40
CA PHE A 17 -9.01 -2.02 -6.35
C PHE A 17 -8.10 -3.09 -6.97
N VAL A 18 -7.47 -3.94 -6.15
CA VAL A 18 -6.59 -5.02 -6.63
C VAL A 18 -7.35 -6.00 -7.51
N SER A 19 -8.59 -6.35 -7.13
CA SER A 19 -9.45 -7.25 -7.92
C SER A 19 -9.93 -6.63 -9.24
N SER A 20 -10.02 -5.30 -9.32
CA SER A 20 -10.40 -4.57 -10.54
C SER A 20 -9.27 -4.39 -11.56
N LEU A 21 -8.05 -4.83 -11.24
CA LEU A 21 -6.91 -4.67 -12.14
C LEU A 21 -6.95 -5.69 -13.28
N PRO A 22 -6.44 -5.35 -14.48
CA PRO A 22 -6.18 -6.34 -15.51
C PRO A 22 -5.29 -7.46 -14.95
N GLU A 23 -5.58 -8.71 -15.29
CA GLU A 23 -4.94 -9.91 -14.70
C GLU A 23 -3.42 -9.81 -14.63
N LYS A 24 -2.76 -9.35 -15.70
CA LYS A 24 -1.30 -9.19 -15.74
C LYS A 24 -0.79 -8.09 -14.79
N ALA A 25 -1.52 -6.98 -14.65
CA ALA A 25 -1.19 -5.92 -13.71
C ALA A 25 -1.42 -6.37 -12.26
N GLN A 26 -2.50 -7.12 -12.00
CA GLN A 26 -2.79 -7.73 -10.71
C GLN A 26 -1.65 -8.69 -10.31
N LYS A 27 -1.26 -9.63 -11.19
CA LYS A 27 -0.13 -10.55 -10.95
C LYS A 27 1.16 -9.81 -10.62
N LYS A 28 1.47 -8.72 -11.35
CA LYS A 28 2.66 -7.90 -11.08
C LYS A 28 2.57 -7.20 -9.72
N MET A 29 1.40 -6.67 -9.36
CA MET A 29 1.18 -6.05 -8.05
C MET A 29 1.30 -7.06 -6.92
N THR A 30 0.68 -8.23 -7.04
CA THR A 30 0.80 -9.34 -6.07
C THR A 30 2.25 -9.78 -5.90
N TYR A 31 3.01 -9.89 -6.98
CA TYR A 31 4.44 -10.19 -6.90
C TYR A 31 5.22 -9.15 -6.10
N ASN A 32 4.95 -7.86 -6.30
CA ASN A 32 5.58 -6.78 -5.53
C ASN A 32 5.15 -6.80 -4.06
N LEU A 33 3.89 -7.13 -3.76
CA LEU A 33 3.40 -7.29 -2.38
C LEU A 33 4.13 -8.44 -1.68
N LEU A 34 4.28 -9.60 -2.33
CA LEU A 34 4.99 -10.76 -1.79
C LEU A 34 6.47 -10.48 -1.50
N LYS A 35 7.13 -9.66 -2.32
CA LYS A 35 8.50 -9.18 -2.05
C LYS A 35 8.57 -8.40 -0.74
N VAL A 36 7.62 -7.48 -0.53
CA VAL A 36 7.54 -6.71 0.71
C VAL A 36 7.21 -7.61 1.89
N GLU A 37 6.29 -8.57 1.76
CA GLU A 37 6.04 -9.58 2.81
C GLU A 37 7.30 -10.39 3.17
N GLY A 38 8.16 -10.64 2.19
CA GLY A 38 9.48 -11.26 2.35
C GLY A 38 10.56 -10.35 2.97
N GLY A 39 10.27 -9.09 3.28
CA GLY A 39 11.20 -8.14 3.89
C GLY A 39 11.85 -7.14 2.91
N GLU A 40 11.51 -7.16 1.63
CA GLU A 40 12.10 -6.27 0.63
C GLU A 40 11.49 -4.86 0.72
N ILE A 41 12.26 -3.90 1.24
CA ILE A 41 11.88 -2.47 1.29
C ILE A 41 12.72 -1.71 0.26
N ASP A 42 12.34 -1.82 -1.01
CA ASP A 42 12.92 -1.03 -2.11
C ASP A 42 11.96 0.12 -2.48
N LYS A 43 12.50 1.35 -2.57
CA LYS A 43 11.76 2.56 -2.95
C LYS A 43 11.02 2.44 -4.29
N GLU A 44 11.40 1.53 -5.17
CA GLU A 44 10.74 1.26 -6.45
C GLU A 44 9.48 0.39 -6.34
N ILE A 45 9.31 -0.34 -5.24
CA ILE A 45 8.13 -1.18 -4.98
C ILE A 45 7.34 -0.74 -3.74
N PHE A 46 7.99 -0.14 -2.75
CA PHE A 46 7.38 0.30 -1.49
C PHE A 46 8.12 1.52 -0.93
N LYS A 47 7.44 2.67 -0.90
CA LYS A 47 8.07 3.96 -0.57
C LYS A 47 7.23 4.74 0.45
N LYS A 48 7.87 5.29 1.50
CA LYS A 48 7.25 6.28 2.40
C LYS A 48 7.02 7.59 1.65
N LEU A 49 5.82 8.14 1.75
CA LEU A 49 5.49 9.45 1.21
C LEU A 49 5.98 10.53 2.19
N GLU A 50 6.70 11.52 1.66
CA GLU A 50 7.27 12.61 2.44
C GLU A 50 6.21 13.36 3.23
N ASN A 51 6.54 13.75 4.46
CA ASN A 51 5.66 14.49 5.38
C ASN A 51 4.33 13.78 5.69
N SER A 52 4.33 12.44 5.71
CA SER A 52 3.18 11.61 6.10
C SER A 52 3.62 10.30 6.73
N GLU A 53 2.71 9.60 7.39
CA GLU A 53 2.89 8.21 7.85
C GLU A 53 2.42 7.18 6.81
N ILE A 54 2.15 7.66 5.60
CA ILE A 54 1.64 6.85 4.49
C ILE A 54 2.80 6.33 3.65
N TRP A 55 2.66 5.07 3.24
CA TRP A 55 3.50 4.38 2.30
C TRP A 55 2.72 4.08 1.03
N GLU A 56 3.40 4.01 -0.11
CA GLU A 56 2.81 3.57 -1.37
C GLU A 56 3.51 2.31 -1.89
N PHE A 57 2.73 1.27 -2.19
CA PHE A 57 3.17 0.21 -3.07
C PHE A 57 3.15 0.71 -4.51
N ARG A 58 4.26 0.52 -5.22
CA ARG A 58 4.48 1.01 -6.58
C ARG A 58 4.48 -0.16 -7.54
N THR A 59 3.58 -0.11 -8.53
CA THR A 59 3.55 -1.06 -9.64
C THR A 59 3.46 -0.29 -10.95
N LEU A 60 4.44 -0.48 -11.84
CA LEU A 60 4.39 -0.01 -13.22
C LEU A 60 4.13 -1.21 -14.12
N PHE A 61 3.06 -1.15 -14.92
CA PHE A 61 2.74 -2.20 -15.87
C PHE A 61 2.12 -1.58 -17.13
N SER A 62 2.69 -1.90 -18.30
CA SER A 62 2.25 -1.38 -19.60
C SER A 62 2.07 0.15 -19.63
N GLY A 63 3.03 0.89 -19.04
CA GLY A 63 3.01 2.35 -18.99
C GLY A 63 2.00 2.96 -17.99
N ILE A 64 1.23 2.15 -17.28
CA ILE A 64 0.28 2.60 -16.26
C ILE A 64 0.90 2.45 -14.87
N CYS A 65 0.86 3.54 -14.09
CA CYS A 65 1.27 3.53 -12.70
C CYS A 65 0.08 3.17 -11.80
N TYR A 66 0.15 2.01 -11.18
CA TYR A 66 -0.75 1.58 -10.12
C TYR A 66 -0.10 1.88 -8.77
N ARG A 67 -0.86 2.47 -7.86
CA ARG A 67 -0.43 2.76 -6.48
C ARG A 67 -1.43 2.19 -5.51
N LEU A 68 -0.93 1.53 -4.46
CA LEU A 68 -1.73 1.11 -3.32
C LEU A 68 -1.20 1.83 -2.10
N PHE A 69 -2.05 2.60 -1.42
CA PHE A 69 -1.68 3.37 -0.25
C PHE A 69 -1.81 2.52 0.99
N ALA A 70 -0.84 2.61 1.89
CA ALA A 70 -0.80 1.82 3.10
C ALA A 70 -0.15 2.58 4.25
N PHE A 71 -0.24 2.05 5.45
CA PHE A 71 0.50 2.53 6.61
C PHE A 71 0.95 1.34 7.46
N TRP A 72 1.97 1.55 8.29
CA TRP A 72 2.36 0.57 9.29
C TRP A 72 1.44 0.66 10.50
N ASP A 73 0.93 -0.50 10.94
CA ASP A 73 0.37 -0.60 12.28
C ASP A 73 1.52 -0.53 13.29
N THR A 74 1.49 0.47 14.18
CA THR A 74 2.54 0.68 15.18
C THR A 74 2.32 -0.12 16.46
N GLU A 75 1.14 -0.73 16.63
CA GLU A 75 0.79 -1.57 17.78
C GLU A 75 1.02 -3.06 17.49
N ILE A 76 1.00 -3.45 16.20
CA ILE A 76 1.24 -4.83 15.76
C ILE A 76 2.55 -4.89 14.98
N GLU A 77 3.50 -5.66 15.50
CA GLU A 77 4.81 -5.79 14.86
C GLU A 77 4.70 -6.32 13.42
N ALA A 78 5.35 -5.62 12.50
CA ALA A 78 5.48 -5.96 11.09
C ALA A 78 4.14 -6.09 10.33
N LEU A 79 3.10 -5.34 10.72
CA LEU A 79 1.84 -5.27 9.98
C LEU A 79 1.74 -3.99 9.14
N VAL A 80 1.46 -4.14 7.86
CA VAL A 80 1.12 -3.06 6.92
C VAL A 80 -0.37 -3.16 6.57
N VAL A 81 -1.09 -2.06 6.62
CA VAL A 81 -2.52 -1.98 6.29
C VAL A 81 -2.72 -1.17 5.03
N ALA A 82 -3.17 -1.81 3.95
CA ALA A 82 -3.49 -1.19 2.67
C ALA A 82 -4.92 -0.61 2.71
N THR A 83 -5.05 0.68 2.36
CA THR A 83 -6.30 1.45 2.47
C THR A 83 -7.10 1.47 1.17
N HIS A 84 -6.49 1.93 0.08
CA HIS A 84 -7.11 2.04 -1.24
C HIS A 84 -6.02 2.14 -2.31
N GLY A 85 -6.41 2.06 -3.58
CA GLY A 85 -5.47 2.23 -4.69
C GLY A 85 -6.01 3.07 -5.83
N ILE A 86 -5.09 3.53 -6.68
CA ILE A 86 -5.37 4.38 -7.84
C ILE A 86 -4.58 3.95 -9.07
N LYS A 87 -5.13 4.26 -10.24
CA LYS A 87 -4.41 4.26 -11.53
C LYS A 87 -4.08 5.72 -11.87
N LYS A 88 -2.81 6.02 -12.18
CA LYS A 88 -2.39 7.38 -12.56
C LYS A 88 -1.42 7.35 -13.74
N LYS A 89 -1.43 8.44 -14.52
CA LYS A 89 -0.49 8.70 -15.63
C LYS A 89 0.62 9.69 -15.25
N THR A 90 0.43 10.45 -14.18
CA THR A 90 1.41 11.45 -13.70
C THR A 90 2.43 10.83 -12.75
N GLN A 91 3.58 11.47 -12.55
CA GLN A 91 4.60 10.97 -11.62
C GLN A 91 4.26 11.30 -10.16
N LYS A 92 3.78 12.51 -9.86
CA LYS A 92 3.47 12.97 -8.49
C LYS A 92 2.19 12.36 -7.94
N THR A 93 2.22 11.90 -6.69
CA THR A 93 1.06 11.31 -6.01
C THR A 93 0.10 12.42 -5.58
N PRO A 94 -1.20 12.36 -5.95
CA PRO A 94 -2.13 13.45 -5.66
C PRO A 94 -2.30 13.64 -4.15
N LYS A 95 -2.17 14.88 -3.67
CA LYS A 95 -2.24 15.21 -2.24
C LYS A 95 -3.52 14.70 -1.56
N ARG A 96 -4.65 14.78 -2.27
CA ARG A 96 -5.95 14.30 -1.78
C ARG A 96 -5.96 12.82 -1.37
N GLU A 97 -5.18 11.98 -2.05
CA GLU A 97 -5.13 10.54 -1.76
C GLU A 97 -4.28 10.27 -0.51
N ILE A 98 -3.25 11.10 -0.29
CA ILE A 98 -2.44 11.07 0.94
C ILE A 98 -3.30 11.49 2.13
N GLU A 99 -4.05 12.59 2.00
CA GLU A 99 -4.96 13.08 3.04
C GLU A 99 -6.06 12.05 3.36
N LYS A 100 -6.60 11.38 2.32
CA LYS A 100 -7.55 10.27 2.49
C LYS A 100 -6.93 9.09 3.24
N ALA A 101 -5.72 8.67 2.88
CA ALA A 101 -5.03 7.57 3.55
C ALA A 101 -4.74 7.91 5.03
N GLU A 102 -4.32 9.15 5.34
CA GLU A 102 -4.12 9.61 6.72
C GLU A 102 -5.41 9.61 7.54
N LYS A 103 -6.54 10.02 6.94
CA LYS A 103 -7.84 9.96 7.60
C LYS A 103 -8.21 8.51 7.96
N LEU A 104 -8.10 7.58 7.00
CA LEU A 104 -8.40 6.16 7.21
C LEU A 104 -7.45 5.52 8.26
N ARG A 105 -6.18 5.92 8.27
CA ARG A 105 -5.22 5.51 9.30
C ARG A 105 -5.68 5.94 10.69
N LYS A 106 -6.08 7.20 10.86
CA LYS A 106 -6.57 7.71 12.16
C LYS A 106 -7.83 6.97 12.61
N GLU A 107 -8.78 6.75 11.70
CA GLU A 107 -10.01 5.98 11.96
C GLU A 107 -9.67 4.55 12.42
N TYR A 108 -8.76 3.87 11.72
CA TYR A 108 -8.30 2.52 12.08
C TYR A 108 -7.78 2.43 13.52
N PHE A 109 -6.90 3.34 13.94
CA PHE A 109 -6.38 3.32 15.32
C PHE A 109 -7.42 3.77 16.35
N ASN A 110 -8.33 4.68 16.01
CA ASN A 110 -9.40 5.07 16.91
C ASN A 110 -10.37 3.91 17.20
N ASP A 111 -10.66 3.09 16.19
CA ASP A 111 -11.57 1.95 16.34
C ASP A 111 -10.92 0.77 17.06
N LYS A 112 -9.60 0.62 17.03
CA LYS A 112 -8.87 -0.39 17.84
C LYS A 112 -8.82 -0.07 19.33
N ASN A 113 -8.93 1.22 19.68
CA ASN A 113 -8.88 1.71 21.05
C ASN A 113 -10.28 1.85 21.70
N LYS A 114 -11.33 1.41 21.00
CA LYS A 114 -12.69 1.26 21.54
C LYS A 114 -12.93 -0.17 21.99
#